data_AF-A0A931R5Y2-F1
#
_entry.id   AF-A0A931R5Y2-F1
#
_cell.length_a   1.000
_cell.length_b   1.000
_cell.length_c   1.000
_cell.angle_alpha   90.00
_cell.angle_beta   90.00
_cell.angle_gamma   90.00
#
_symmetry.space_group_name_H-M   'P 1'
#
loop_
_entity.id
_entity.type
_entity.pdbx_description
1 polymer ?
#
loop_
_entity_poly.entity_id
_entity_poly.type
_entity_poly.pdbx_seq_one_letter_code
_entity_poly.pdbx_strand_id
1 'polypeptide(L)' 'MENQKKYRVTTRQSELAVKVMGGSQADLFANSAFALFDVMVDPDKIEIKERLPLEVEGADRDDLLV' A
#
# COMPACT_ATOMS: atom_id res chain seq x y z
N MET A 1 39.76 16.94 -7.63
CA MET A 1 40.11 16.30 -6.35
C MET A 1 38.86 15.61 -5.84
N GLU A 2 38.91 14.29 -5.82
CA GLU A 2 37.76 13.39 -5.73
C GLU A 2 37.29 13.24 -4.26
N ASN A 3 35.98 13.36 -4.05
CA ASN A 3 35.37 13.51 -2.73
C ASN A 3 35.40 12.17 -1.95
N GLN A 4 36.13 12.10 -0.83
CA GLN A 4 36.43 10.90 -0.03
C GLN A 4 35.24 10.38 0.83
N LYS A 5 34.03 10.30 0.29
CA LYS A 5 32.88 9.75 1.06
C LYS A 5 32.71 8.26 0.78
N LYS A 6 32.82 7.41 1.81
CA LYS A 6 32.58 5.95 1.77
C LYS A 6 31.10 5.56 1.61
N TYR A 7 30.24 6.49 1.25
CA TYR A 7 28.80 6.29 1.11
C TYR A 7 28.25 7.11 -0.05
N ARG A 8 27.19 6.60 -0.69
CA ARG A 8 26.45 7.29 -1.73
C ARG A 8 25.06 7.63 -1.21
N VAL A 9 24.73 8.92 -1.14
CA VAL A 9 23.35 9.36 -0.92
C VAL A 9 22.59 9.12 -2.22
N THR A 10 21.49 8.35 -2.15
CA THR A 10 20.60 8.16 -3.29
C THR A 10 19.44 9.15 -3.17
N THR A 11 19.10 9.83 -4.26
CA THR A 11 18.06 10.86 -4.33
C THR A 11 16.66 10.31 -4.65
N ARG A 12 16.47 8.98 -4.63
CA ARG A 12 15.17 8.38 -4.94
C ARG A 12 14.21 8.64 -3.77
N GLN A 13 13.17 9.43 -4.02
CA GLN A 13 11.97 9.37 -3.21
C GLN A 13 11.31 8.01 -3.43
N SER A 14 11.09 7.29 -2.34
CA SER A 14 10.41 5.98 -2.32
C SER A 14 8.90 6.16 -2.16
N GLU A 15 8.34 7.26 -2.65
CA GLU A 15 6.93 7.57 -2.47
C GLU A 15 6.16 7.06 -3.68
N LEU A 16 5.24 6.13 -3.43
CA LEU A 16 4.27 5.69 -4.42
C LEU A 16 2.95 6.38 -4.13
N ALA A 17 2.51 7.22 -5.06
CA ALA A 17 1.15 7.74 -5.04
C ALA A 17 0.24 6.79 -5.82
N VAL A 18 -0.83 6.32 -5.17
CA VAL A 18 -1.86 5.50 -5.79
C VAL A 18 -3.18 6.25 -5.85
N LYS A 19 -3.91 6.12 -6.96
CA LYS A 19 -5.28 6.63 -7.10
C LYS A 19 -6.23 5.44 -7.14
N VAL A 20 -7.03 5.29 -6.09
CA VAL A 20 -7.99 4.21 -5.94
C VAL A 20 -9.38 4.70 -6.37
N MET A 21 -10.13 3.84 -7.07
CA MET A 21 -11.46 4.13 -7.59
C MET A 21 -12.45 3.06 -7.10
N GLY A 22 -13.71 3.42 -6.92
CA GLY A 22 -14.77 2.53 -6.44
C GLY A 22 -16.15 3.18 -6.54
N GLY A 23 -17.21 2.38 -6.50
CA GLY A 23 -18.61 2.87 -6.50
C GLY A 23 -19.13 3.20 -5.10
N SER A 24 -18.42 2.76 -4.06
CA SER A 24 -18.77 2.95 -2.66
C SER A 24 -17.51 3.13 -1.78
N GLN A 25 -17.69 3.52 -0.52
CA GLN A 25 -16.58 3.61 0.45
C GLN A 25 -15.95 2.23 0.71
N ALA A 26 -16.76 1.16 0.77
CA ALA A 26 -16.27 -0.19 0.94
C ALA A 26 -15.37 -0.61 -0.23
N ASP A 27 -15.73 -0.26 -1.47
CA ASP A 27 -14.91 -0.51 -2.64
C ASP A 27 -13.56 0.23 -2.55
N LEU A 28 -13.57 1.49 -2.10
CA LEU A 28 -12.34 2.27 -1.95
C LEU A 28 -11.38 1.63 -0.95
N PHE A 29 -11.88 1.07 0.15
CA PHE A 29 -11.05 0.43 1.16
C PHE A 29 -10.51 -0.91 0.66
N ALA A 30 -11.37 -1.76 0.09
CA ALA A 30 -10.95 -3.03 -0.48
C ALA A 30 -9.92 -2.85 -1.60
N ASN A 31 -10.16 -1.91 -2.52
CA ASN A 31 -9.26 -1.65 -3.63
C ASN A 31 -7.94 -1.01 -3.19
N SER A 32 -7.92 -0.26 -2.07
CA SER A 32 -6.69 0.26 -1.48
C SER A 32 -5.80 -0.88 -0.96
N ALA A 33 -6.40 -1.89 -0.33
CA ALA A 33 -5.67 -3.08 0.09
C ALA A 33 -5.09 -3.84 -1.12
N PHE A 34 -5.86 -4.02 -2.20
CA PHE A 34 -5.35 -4.63 -3.43
C PHE A 34 -4.18 -3.85 -4.03
N ALA A 35 -4.26 -2.52 -4.09
CA ALA A 35 -3.18 -1.68 -4.59
C ALA A 35 -1.88 -1.86 -3.78
N LEU A 36 -1.97 -2.08 -2.46
CA LEU A 36 -0.80 -2.41 -1.63
C LEU A 36 -0.25 -3.80 -1.99
N PHE A 37 -1.10 -4.80 -2.18
CA PHE A 37 -0.67 -6.15 -2.57
C PHE A 37 -0.02 -6.19 -3.95
N ASP A 38 -0.53 -5.45 -4.93
CA ASP A 38 0.06 -5.34 -6.29
C ASP A 38 1.50 -4.82 -6.27
N VAL A 39 1.87 -3.99 -5.27
CA VAL A 39 3.25 -3.49 -5.09
C VAL A 39 4.16 -4.59 -4.52
N MET A 40 3.61 -5.46 -3.69
CA MET A 40 4.37 -6.48 -2.97
C MET A 40 4.53 -7.76 -3.78
N VAL A 41 3.46 -8.20 -4.45
CA VAL A 41 3.32 -9.51 -5.11
C VAL A 41 2.32 -9.44 -6.25
N ASP A 42 2.28 -10.49 -7.08
CA ASP A 42 1.23 -10.69 -8.09
C ASP A 42 0.03 -11.42 -7.43
N PRO A 43 -1.12 -10.74 -7.20
CA PRO A 43 -2.24 -11.34 -6.48
C PRO A 43 -2.88 -12.54 -7.20
N ASP A 44 -2.78 -12.61 -8.52
CA ASP A 44 -3.33 -13.72 -9.32
C ASP A 44 -2.59 -15.04 -9.08
N LYS A 45 -1.41 -14.98 -8.43
CA LYS A 45 -0.62 -16.14 -8.05
C LYS A 45 -0.83 -16.57 -6.59
N ILE A 46 -1.69 -15.88 -5.83
CA ILE A 46 -1.94 -16.18 -4.42
C ILE A 46 -2.96 -17.32 -4.29
N GLU A 47 -2.55 -18.41 -3.62
CA GLU A 47 -3.47 -19.45 -3.18
C GLU A 47 -4.10 -19.06 -1.82
N ILE A 48 -5.43 -18.96 -1.78
CA ILE A 48 -6.16 -18.64 -0.54
C ILE A 48 -6.25 -19.90 0.33
N LYS A 49 -5.45 -19.93 1.40
CA LYS A 49 -5.46 -21.04 2.38
C LYS A 49 -6.37 -20.78 3.57
N GLU A 50 -6.59 -19.52 3.91
CA GLU A 50 -7.36 -19.10 5.08
C GLU A 50 -8.10 -17.78 4.78
N ARG A 51 -9.22 -17.56 5.47
CA ARG A 51 -9.98 -16.30 5.43
C ARG A 51 -10.27 -15.87 6.86
N LEU A 52 -9.86 -14.65 7.19
CA LEU A 52 -10.03 -14.07 8.52
C LEU A 52 -10.90 -12.82 8.40
N PRO A 53 -11.96 -12.68 9.21
CA PRO A 53 -12.69 -11.42 9.30
C PRO A 53 -11.81 -10.37 9.98
N LEU A 54 -11.86 -9.14 9.48
CA LEU A 54 -11.17 -7.99 10.06
C LEU A 54 -12.22 -6.96 10.48
N GLU A 55 -12.17 -6.56 11.75
CA GLU A 55 -12.97 -5.47 12.30
C GLU A 55 -12.01 -4.37 12.75
N VAL A 56 -12.27 -3.14 12.31
CA VAL A 56 -11.47 -1.95 12.60
C VAL A 56 -12.40 -0.77 12.87
N GLU A 57 -11.93 0.15 13.70
CA GLU A 57 -12.61 1.41 14.03
C GLU A 57 -11.63 2.57 13.80
N GLY A 58 -12.17 3.72 13.41
CA GLY A 58 -11.41 4.95 13.19
C GLY A 58 -12.25 6.15 13.58
N ALA A 59 -11.60 7.24 13.98
CA ALA A 59 -12.27 8.47 14.39
C ALA A 59 -12.98 9.17 13.22
N ASP A 60 -12.48 8.98 12.00
CA ASP A 60 -13.08 9.42 10.75
C ASP A 60 -12.73 8.46 9.60
N ARG A 61 -13.09 8.82 8.37
CA ARG A 61 -12.90 7.97 7.19
C ARG A 61 -11.42 7.79 6.82
N ASP A 62 -10.61 8.82 6.99
CA ASP A 62 -9.22 8.79 6.56
C ASP A 62 -8.39 8.01 7.60
N ASP A 63 -8.72 8.15 8.89
CA ASP A 63 -8.19 7.33 9.99
C ASP A 63 -8.60 5.86 9.84
N LEU A 64 -9.87 5.58 9.47
CA LEU A 64 -10.36 4.22 9.26
C LEU A 64 -9.66 3.46 8.12
N LEU A 65 -9.02 4.17 7.18
CA LEU A 65 -8.29 3.57 6.06
C LEU A 65 -6.84 3.18 6.41
N VAL A 66 -6.25 3.78 7.45
CA VAL A 66 -4.82 3.66 7.82
C VAL A 66 -4.63 2.63 8.93
#